data_AF-A0A381W5G9-F1
#
_entry.id   AF-A0A381W5G9-F1
#
_cell.length_a   1.000
_cell.length_b   1.000
_cell.length_c   1.000
_cell.angle_alpha   90.00
_cell.angle_beta   90.00
_cell.angle_gamma   90.00
#
_symmetry.space_group_name_H-M   'P 1'
#
loop_
_entity.id
_entity.type
_entity.pdbx_description
1 polymer ?
#
loop_
_entity_poly.entity_id
_entity_poly.type
_entity_poly.pdbx_seq_one_letter_code
_entity_poly.pdbx_strand_id
1 'polypeptide(L)'
;MFNIVLSQTTKLHLVFTNDIHGSIHQIPARFMNPEFGPMMSGGAGAYRYVTKLRQEANQLGDEVLLLDGGNFFQGTPLGTLDGGETIIRWMNQMGYDALTPGLKDFDQGVANLKRLSKIANFPFLSGNIIEKETGQNLKWLTPIIYKQIGKIKIAIIGLTLDKIPELGFPENTKGLIFLPEVVSTQEQVKEAKDKGADIIIMLAHLGIPYNRDEEFETFISRLSRDEKLEKAKGLNAMELAHLVEGVDVIVTGGIAKGYDKPWEDPKTHTLIVQNYGNLSGIGHLELLFDQETKSISGYEFPTDRGMLITLLQDDILPDFEMATNIESWVDESKRKVENQFLNSSINPNKNVYLTNLKRLSKSDRFPVPNLGKPEQLEIVTWNLEWFPTSGDITLEAVAETIQEWGVDMVALQEIKDIHAFEKLTSFLPDHGYVLSKQSSFMDQAIIYRKDVITLLGQYEPFSFDDYYFAGRPPLMAKFVWHYENRQREFIVANLHLKCCGDGLYRRQKSLEQLHDLLARYFETGDENIIVVGDWNDQLTDIGTNQSFTTFLNDPEQFQFATMEIASDTAQASY
;
A
#
# COMPACT_ATOMS: atom_id res chain seq x y z
N MET A 1 61.70 4.85 -2.90
CA MET A 1 60.57 5.78 -2.90
C MET A 1 59.32 4.96 -3.13
N PHE A 2 58.58 4.64 -2.06
CA PHE A 2 57.21 4.17 -2.20
C PHE A 2 56.37 5.42 -2.45
N ASN A 3 55.90 5.61 -3.68
CA ASN A 3 54.86 6.59 -3.96
C ASN A 3 53.57 6.03 -3.38
N ILE A 4 53.21 6.49 -2.18
CA ILE A 4 51.85 6.34 -1.67
C ILE A 4 51.02 7.30 -2.51
N VAL A 5 50.34 6.79 -3.52
CA VAL A 5 49.26 7.53 -4.18
C VAL A 5 48.11 7.53 -3.18
N LEU A 6 47.96 8.62 -2.44
CA LEU A 6 46.75 8.89 -1.69
C LEU A 6 45.68 9.24 -2.74
N SER A 7 44.92 8.25 -3.20
CA SER A 7 43.70 8.51 -3.96
C SER A 7 42.76 9.34 -3.08
N GLN A 8 42.25 10.44 -3.64
CA GLN A 8 41.28 11.28 -2.95
C GLN A 8 39.93 10.59 -3.05
N THR A 9 39.48 9.95 -1.97
CA THR A 9 38.14 9.38 -1.89
C THR A 9 37.14 10.46 -1.47
N THR A 10 35.97 10.49 -2.09
CA THR A 10 34.82 11.29 -1.62
C THR A 10 33.68 10.35 -1.26
N LYS A 11 33.00 10.61 -0.14
CA LYS A 11 31.88 9.79 0.30
C LYS A 11 30.56 10.41 -0.14
N LEU A 12 29.66 9.56 -0.64
CA LEU A 12 28.26 9.88 -0.88
C LEU A 12 27.41 9.09 0.10
N HIS A 13 26.68 9.80 0.94
CA HIS A 13 25.63 9.23 1.77
C HIS A 13 24.37 9.04 0.92
N LEU A 14 24.19 7.82 0.40
CA LEU A 14 22.99 7.42 -0.33
C LEU A 14 21.92 7.04 0.68
N VAL A 15 20.99 7.94 0.91
CA VAL A 15 19.86 7.77 1.82
C VAL A 15 18.60 7.49 1.01
N PHE A 16 17.79 6.54 1.44
CA PHE A 16 16.62 6.13 0.68
C PHE A 16 15.45 5.66 1.54
N THR A 17 14.26 5.94 1.03
CA THR A 17 12.98 5.41 1.51
C THR A 17 12.22 4.79 0.36
N ASN A 18 11.17 4.03 0.68
CA ASN A 18 10.21 3.49 -0.27
C ASN A 18 8.97 3.07 0.52
N ASP A 19 7.85 2.92 -0.17
CA ASP A 19 6.62 2.35 0.40
C ASP A 19 6.24 3.06 1.72
N ILE A 20 6.36 4.39 1.78
CA ILE A 20 6.04 5.18 2.99
C ILE A 20 4.55 5.04 3.35
N HIS A 21 3.70 4.87 2.34
CA HIS A 21 2.28 4.62 2.51
C HIS A 21 1.53 5.63 3.39
N GLY A 22 1.96 6.90 3.39
CA GLY A 22 1.40 7.93 4.25
C GLY A 22 1.68 7.76 5.75
N SER A 23 2.54 6.82 6.13
CA SER A 23 2.82 6.44 7.53
C SER A 23 3.98 7.25 8.13
N ILE A 24 3.84 8.57 8.20
CA ILE A 24 4.85 9.45 8.81
C ILE A 24 4.61 9.69 10.31
N HIS A 25 3.49 9.21 10.86
CA HIS A 25 3.14 9.32 12.27
C HIS A 25 3.90 8.31 13.14
N GLN A 26 3.89 8.53 14.44
CA GLN A 26 4.50 7.60 15.39
C GLN A 26 3.58 6.39 15.61
N ILE A 27 4.17 5.20 15.55
CA ILE A 27 3.50 3.93 15.89
C ILE A 27 4.42 3.06 16.73
N PRO A 28 3.88 2.15 17.56
CA PRO A 28 4.69 1.15 18.25
C PRO A 28 5.34 0.17 17.26
N ALA A 29 6.59 -0.20 17.49
CA ALA A 29 7.32 -1.22 16.72
C ALA A 29 6.86 -2.64 17.09
N ARG A 30 5.61 -2.98 16.76
CA ARG A 30 4.98 -4.25 17.14
C ARG A 30 5.63 -5.49 16.51
N PHE A 31 6.40 -5.29 15.44
CA PHE A 31 7.24 -6.35 14.85
C PHE A 31 8.38 -6.80 15.78
N MET A 32 8.80 -5.96 16.74
CA MET A 32 9.78 -6.35 17.77
C MET A 32 9.10 -7.02 18.96
N ASN A 33 8.00 -6.44 19.42
CA ASN A 33 7.16 -6.97 20.48
C ASN A 33 5.70 -6.60 20.21
N PRO A 34 4.83 -7.56 19.87
CA PRO A 34 3.41 -7.35 19.61
C PRO A 34 2.67 -6.53 20.68
N GLU A 35 2.92 -6.85 21.95
CA GLU A 35 2.19 -6.32 23.10
C GLU A 35 2.81 -4.99 23.59
N PHE A 36 4.15 -4.93 23.62
CA PHE A 36 4.92 -3.83 24.22
C PHE A 36 6.00 -3.30 23.26
N GLY A 37 5.64 -3.08 22.00
CA GLY A 37 6.57 -2.54 21.00
C GLY A 37 7.09 -1.15 21.40
N PRO A 38 8.40 -0.90 21.35
CA PRO A 38 8.93 0.44 21.61
C PRO A 38 8.38 1.44 20.59
N MET A 39 8.19 2.70 20.99
CA MET A 39 7.65 3.70 20.07
C MET A 39 8.67 4.05 18.97
N MET A 40 8.18 4.13 17.74
CA MET A 40 8.95 4.71 16.63
C MET A 40 8.78 6.23 16.58
N SER A 41 9.82 6.93 16.15
CA SER A 41 9.84 8.40 16.02
C SER A 41 9.24 8.92 14.71
N GLY A 42 8.96 8.02 13.75
CA GLY A 42 8.27 8.32 12.49
C GLY A 42 8.97 9.39 11.65
N GLY A 43 8.19 10.16 10.89
CA GLY A 43 8.66 11.23 10.01
C GLY A 43 9.46 12.34 10.71
N ALA A 44 9.23 12.54 12.01
CA ALA A 44 9.98 13.50 12.82
C ALA A 44 11.37 12.98 13.20
N GLY A 45 11.51 11.68 13.47
CA GLY A 45 12.81 11.03 13.67
C GLY A 45 13.62 10.98 12.39
N ALA A 46 12.96 10.60 11.29
CA ALA A 46 13.51 10.64 9.94
C ALA A 46 14.10 12.02 9.60
N TYR A 47 13.34 13.08 9.86
CA TYR A 47 13.77 14.46 9.65
C TYR A 47 14.99 14.84 10.47
N ARG A 48 15.02 14.49 11.76
CA ARG A 48 16.19 14.73 12.61
C ARG A 48 17.41 14.00 12.08
N TYR A 49 17.25 12.72 11.71
CA TYR A 49 18.34 11.89 11.20
C TYR A 49 18.99 12.51 9.96
N VAL A 50 18.19 12.78 8.93
CA VAL A 50 18.67 13.35 7.66
C VAL A 50 19.27 14.74 7.86
N THR A 51 18.65 15.59 8.68
CA THR A 51 19.15 16.94 8.93
C THR A 51 20.52 16.91 9.62
N LYS A 52 20.68 16.05 10.63
CA LYS A 52 21.96 15.85 11.31
C LYS A 52 23.02 15.30 10.36
N LEU A 53 22.67 14.28 9.58
CA LEU A 53 23.57 13.67 8.60
C LEU A 53 24.08 14.70 7.59
N ARG A 54 23.21 15.58 7.07
CA ARG A 54 23.63 16.65 6.15
C ARG A 54 24.59 17.65 6.80
N GLN A 55 24.37 17.99 8.07
CA GLN A 55 25.29 18.87 8.79
C GLN A 55 26.66 18.23 8.97
N GLU A 56 26.72 16.94 9.29
CA GLU A 56 27.94 16.17 9.46
C GLU A 56 28.68 15.97 8.13
N ALA A 57 27.97 15.53 7.08
CA ALA A 57 28.53 15.35 5.74
C ALA A 57 29.13 16.65 5.19
N ASN A 58 28.42 17.78 5.32
CA ASN A 58 28.90 19.08 4.87
C ASN A 58 30.19 19.54 5.61
N GLN A 59 30.41 19.12 6.86
CA GLN A 59 31.65 19.42 7.59
C GLN A 59 32.84 18.61 7.07
N LEU A 60 32.58 17.42 6.54
CA LEU A 60 33.59 16.50 5.98
C LEU A 60 33.83 16.74 4.49
N GLY A 61 33.00 17.55 3.83
CA GLY A 61 33.03 17.74 2.38
C GLY A 61 32.39 16.58 1.61
N ASP A 62 31.57 15.79 2.29
CA ASP A 62 30.77 14.71 1.74
C ASP A 62 29.38 15.23 1.31
N GLU A 63 28.69 14.43 0.50
CA GLU A 63 27.37 14.78 -0.04
C GLU A 63 26.30 13.79 0.43
N VAL A 64 25.06 14.27 0.58
CA VAL A 64 23.90 13.44 0.93
C VAL A 64 22.91 13.47 -0.21
N LEU A 65 22.56 12.28 -0.72
CA LEU A 65 21.52 12.10 -1.73
C LEU A 65 20.34 11.36 -1.10
N LEU A 66 19.17 11.99 -1.07
CA LEU A 66 17.95 11.39 -0.49
C LEU A 66 16.94 11.03 -1.60
N LEU A 67 16.68 9.75 -1.80
CA LEU A 67 15.80 9.24 -2.86
C LEU A 67 14.59 8.48 -2.29
N ASP A 68 13.45 8.52 -2.98
CA ASP A 68 12.30 7.70 -2.63
C ASP A 68 11.86 6.76 -3.77
N GLY A 69 11.70 5.49 -3.44
CA GLY A 69 11.35 4.42 -4.36
C GLY A 69 9.86 4.32 -4.70
N GLY A 70 9.00 5.27 -4.32
CA GLY A 70 7.57 5.28 -4.67
C GLY A 70 6.64 4.65 -3.63
N ASN A 71 5.33 4.68 -3.92
CA ASN A 71 4.23 4.30 -3.00
C ASN A 71 4.21 5.16 -1.73
N PHE A 72 4.16 6.49 -1.88
CA PHE A 72 4.46 7.39 -0.78
C PHE A 72 3.23 7.80 0.06
N PHE A 73 2.01 7.82 -0.48
CA PHE A 73 0.86 8.44 0.21
C PHE A 73 -0.35 7.56 0.50
N GLN A 74 -0.58 6.45 -0.20
CA GLN A 74 -1.72 5.55 0.09
C GLN A 74 -1.42 4.68 1.31
N GLY A 75 -2.39 4.42 2.17
CA GLY A 75 -2.25 3.47 3.29
C GLY A 75 -2.70 4.05 4.62
N THR A 76 -2.68 5.38 4.73
CA THR A 76 -3.34 6.09 5.83
C THR A 76 -4.25 7.21 5.32
N PRO A 77 -5.25 7.63 6.13
CA PRO A 77 -6.02 8.84 5.87
C PRO A 77 -5.16 10.10 5.71
N LEU A 78 -4.02 10.17 6.39
CA LEU A 78 -3.11 11.32 6.34
C LEU A 78 -2.62 11.59 4.91
N GLY A 79 -2.20 10.56 4.19
CA GLY A 79 -1.79 10.70 2.80
C GLY A 79 -2.95 10.57 1.80
N THR A 80 -3.99 9.78 2.10
CA THR A 80 -5.07 9.53 1.14
C THR A 80 -6.05 10.71 1.02
N LEU A 81 -6.37 11.40 2.13
CA LEU A 81 -7.46 12.37 2.18
C LEU A 81 -7.25 13.59 1.28
N ASP A 82 -6.03 14.10 1.22
CA ASP A 82 -5.66 15.26 0.39
C ASP A 82 -4.95 14.86 -0.91
N GLY A 83 -4.98 13.56 -1.22
CA GLY A 83 -4.30 12.97 -2.36
C GLY A 83 -2.78 13.09 -2.32
N GLY A 84 -2.16 13.07 -1.15
CA GLY A 84 -0.71 12.99 -0.94
C GLY A 84 -0.01 14.34 -0.76
N GLU A 85 -0.75 15.43 -0.68
CA GLU A 85 -0.17 16.77 -0.58
C GLU A 85 0.60 16.96 0.74
N THR A 86 0.03 16.51 1.86
CA THR A 86 0.69 16.56 3.17
C THR A 86 2.00 15.77 3.17
N ILE A 87 2.02 14.60 2.52
CA ILE A 87 3.24 13.79 2.42
C ILE A 87 4.30 14.50 1.57
N ILE A 88 3.93 15.06 0.42
CA ILE A 88 4.88 15.85 -0.40
C ILE A 88 5.41 17.07 0.34
N ARG A 89 4.59 17.74 1.17
CA ARG A 89 5.05 18.87 2.01
C ARG A 89 6.07 18.42 3.05
N TRP A 90 5.86 17.28 3.69
CA TRP A 90 6.86 16.67 4.57
C TRP A 90 8.13 16.29 3.79
N MET A 91 8.01 15.69 2.60
CA MET A 91 9.18 15.37 1.74
C MET A 91 9.93 16.64 1.29
N ASN A 92 9.23 17.75 1.05
CA ASN A 92 9.87 19.03 0.76
C ASN A 92 10.72 19.54 1.93
N GLN A 93 10.24 19.37 3.17
CA GLN A 93 10.98 19.72 4.39
C GLN A 93 12.18 18.78 4.61
N MET A 94 12.00 17.49 4.30
CA MET A 94 13.07 16.48 4.28
C MET A 94 14.12 16.76 3.20
N GLY A 95 13.82 17.59 2.20
CA GLY A 95 14.72 17.90 1.09
C GLY A 95 15.07 16.69 0.24
N TYR A 96 14.08 15.89 -0.19
CA TYR A 96 14.33 14.80 -1.14
C TYR A 96 14.96 15.33 -2.44
N ASP A 97 15.81 14.54 -3.06
CA ASP A 97 16.45 14.86 -4.35
C ASP A 97 15.64 14.36 -5.54
N ALA A 98 14.93 13.24 -5.38
CA ALA A 98 14.00 12.69 -6.37
C ALA A 98 13.10 11.62 -5.75
N LEU A 99 11.95 11.37 -6.38
CA LEU A 99 11.26 10.08 -6.24
C LEU A 99 10.95 9.46 -7.61
N THR A 100 10.74 8.15 -7.65
CA THR A 100 10.03 7.52 -8.77
C THR A 100 8.61 7.10 -8.37
N PRO A 101 7.58 7.32 -9.22
CA PRO A 101 6.24 6.84 -8.90
C PRO A 101 6.15 5.32 -8.85
N GLY A 102 5.45 4.81 -7.84
CA GLY A 102 5.09 3.41 -7.67
C GLY A 102 3.65 3.08 -8.06
N LEU A 103 3.27 1.81 -7.89
CA LEU A 103 1.92 1.30 -8.21
C LEU A 103 0.82 2.13 -7.54
N LYS A 104 0.93 2.32 -6.23
CA LYS A 104 -0.08 2.97 -5.39
C LYS A 104 -0.16 4.49 -5.61
N ASP A 105 0.87 5.08 -6.20
CA ASP A 105 0.86 6.52 -6.47
C ASP A 105 -0.12 6.90 -7.59
N PHE A 106 -0.57 5.91 -8.37
CA PHE A 106 -1.62 6.05 -9.37
C PHE A 106 -3.03 5.84 -8.80
N ASP A 107 -3.22 5.43 -7.54
CA ASP A 107 -4.57 5.06 -7.02
C ASP A 107 -5.61 6.19 -7.11
N GLN A 108 -5.17 7.45 -7.12
CA GLN A 108 -6.03 8.63 -7.32
C GLN A 108 -5.89 9.29 -8.71
N GLY A 109 -5.31 8.55 -9.65
CA GLY A 109 -5.21 8.90 -11.06
C GLY A 109 -4.02 9.82 -11.43
N VAL A 110 -3.66 9.81 -12.72
CA VAL A 110 -2.59 10.62 -13.31
C VAL A 110 -2.72 12.12 -12.97
N ALA A 111 -3.95 12.64 -12.93
CA ALA A 111 -4.20 14.05 -12.64
C ALA A 111 -3.74 14.45 -11.24
N ASN A 112 -3.94 13.57 -10.24
CA ASN A 112 -3.45 13.80 -8.88
C ASN A 112 -1.92 13.75 -8.84
N LEU A 113 -1.30 12.72 -9.44
CA LEU A 113 0.16 12.59 -9.44
C LEU A 113 0.85 13.79 -10.12
N LYS A 114 0.29 14.28 -11.24
CA LYS A 114 0.73 15.51 -11.92
C LYS A 114 0.50 16.78 -11.10
N ARG A 115 -0.46 16.80 -10.19
CA ARG A 115 -0.66 17.91 -9.24
C ARG A 115 0.44 17.87 -8.17
N LEU A 116 0.70 16.70 -7.59
CA LEU A 116 1.73 16.49 -6.58
C LEU A 116 3.13 16.85 -7.09
N SER A 117 3.46 16.48 -8.33
CA SER A 117 4.74 16.82 -8.96
C SER A 117 4.99 18.33 -9.10
N LYS A 118 3.93 19.17 -9.00
CA LYS A 118 4.05 20.64 -9.00
C LYS A 118 4.19 21.22 -7.59
N ILE A 119 3.78 20.47 -6.57
CA ILE A 119 3.92 20.84 -5.16
C ILE A 119 5.30 20.43 -4.65
N ALA A 120 5.86 19.34 -5.19
CA ALA A 120 7.19 18.87 -4.88
C ALA A 120 8.26 19.88 -5.31
N ASN A 121 9.24 20.10 -4.43
CA ASN A 121 10.44 20.90 -4.70
C ASN A 121 11.55 20.05 -5.38
N PHE A 122 11.24 18.79 -5.68
CA PHE A 122 12.13 17.81 -6.28
C PHE A 122 11.40 17.12 -7.45
N PRO A 123 12.16 16.65 -8.45
CA PRO A 123 11.59 16.02 -9.64
C PRO A 123 11.06 14.62 -9.33
N PHE A 124 9.95 14.29 -10.00
CA PHE A 124 9.48 12.91 -10.12
C PHE A 124 10.18 12.30 -11.33
N LEU A 125 10.76 11.12 -11.17
CA LEU A 125 11.58 10.47 -12.18
C LEU A 125 10.91 9.22 -12.75
N SER A 126 10.82 9.15 -14.07
CA SER A 126 10.47 7.94 -14.79
C SER A 126 10.85 8.11 -16.25
N GLY A 127 11.67 7.20 -16.77
CA GLY A 127 12.12 7.22 -18.15
C GLY A 127 11.37 6.26 -19.07
N ASN A 128 10.48 5.41 -18.53
CA ASN A 128 9.73 4.43 -19.30
C ASN A 128 8.22 4.74 -19.38
N ILE A 129 7.79 5.95 -18.98
CA ILE A 129 6.40 6.39 -19.12
C ILE A 129 6.31 7.51 -20.15
N ILE A 130 5.49 7.30 -21.17
CA ILE A 130 5.22 8.29 -22.22
C ILE A 130 3.72 8.61 -22.32
N GLU A 131 3.42 9.78 -22.86
CA GLU A 131 2.03 10.18 -23.17
C GLU A 131 1.52 9.41 -24.40
N LYS A 132 0.37 8.76 -24.26
CA LYS A 132 -0.20 7.89 -25.30
C LYS A 132 -0.50 8.61 -26.60
N GLU A 133 -0.96 9.86 -26.52
CA GLU A 133 -1.37 10.64 -27.70
C GLU A 133 -0.19 11.13 -28.53
N THR A 134 0.90 11.55 -27.87
CA THR A 134 2.05 12.18 -28.53
C THR A 134 3.24 11.25 -28.69
N GLY A 135 3.30 10.17 -27.90
CA GLY A 135 4.47 9.30 -27.80
C GLY A 135 5.69 9.97 -27.16
N GLN A 136 5.50 11.10 -26.48
CA GLN A 136 6.58 11.89 -25.90
C GLN A 136 6.67 11.73 -24.37
N ASN A 137 7.84 12.07 -23.82
CA ASN A 137 8.05 12.15 -22.38
C ASN A 137 7.12 13.19 -21.75
N LEU A 138 6.60 12.87 -20.57
CA LEU A 138 5.71 13.73 -19.81
C LEU A 138 6.50 14.88 -19.17
N LYS A 139 6.04 16.13 -19.34
CA LYS A 139 6.73 17.30 -18.74
C LYS A 139 6.88 17.27 -17.22
N TRP A 140 6.06 16.46 -16.54
CA TRP A 140 6.03 16.33 -15.09
C TRP A 140 6.74 15.07 -14.57
N LEU A 141 7.26 14.22 -15.47
CA LEU A 141 8.16 13.10 -15.16
C LEU A 141 9.47 13.29 -15.92
N THR A 142 10.54 13.53 -15.18
CA THR A 142 11.88 13.70 -15.78
C THR A 142 12.55 12.34 -15.89
N PRO A 143 13.05 11.90 -17.06
CA PRO A 143 13.70 10.59 -17.14
C PRO A 143 14.99 10.48 -16.31
N ILE A 144 15.83 11.52 -16.37
CA ILE A 144 17.18 11.52 -15.79
C ILE A 144 17.49 12.90 -15.21
N ILE A 145 18.10 12.94 -14.02
CA ILE A 145 18.77 14.12 -13.47
C ILE A 145 20.25 13.86 -13.29
N TYR A 146 21.05 14.92 -13.28
CA TYR A 146 22.50 14.83 -13.11
C TYR A 146 22.93 15.61 -11.87
N LYS A 147 23.80 15.01 -11.06
CA LYS A 147 24.41 15.61 -9.87
C LYS A 147 25.93 15.56 -10.02
N GLN A 148 26.61 16.63 -9.63
CA GLN A 148 28.06 16.70 -9.63
C GLN A 148 28.55 16.60 -8.19
N ILE A 149 29.41 15.61 -7.89
CA ILE A 149 30.01 15.39 -6.57
C ILE A 149 31.53 15.34 -6.75
N GLY A 150 32.22 16.41 -6.36
CA GLY A 150 33.63 16.58 -6.72
C GLY A 150 33.83 16.50 -8.24
N LYS A 151 34.63 15.55 -8.71
CA LYS A 151 34.89 15.28 -10.14
C LYS A 151 33.95 14.24 -10.75
N ILE A 152 33.06 13.65 -9.96
CA ILE A 152 32.13 12.58 -10.37
C ILE A 152 30.82 13.20 -10.82
N LYS A 153 30.41 12.87 -12.05
CA LYS A 153 29.08 13.17 -12.56
C LYS A 153 28.19 11.95 -12.40
N ILE A 154 27.16 12.07 -11.57
CA ILE A 154 26.19 11.01 -11.30
C ILE A 154 24.94 11.28 -12.13
N ALA A 155 24.47 10.29 -12.88
CA ALA A 155 23.14 10.28 -13.47
C ALA A 155 22.19 9.49 -12.57
N ILE A 156 21.03 10.06 -12.26
CA ILE A 156 19.95 9.40 -11.53
C ILE A 156 18.80 9.21 -12.50
N ILE A 157 18.51 7.96 -12.85
CA ILE A 157 17.52 7.56 -13.85
C ILE A 157 16.29 7.03 -13.12
N GLY A 158 15.10 7.49 -13.48
CA GLY A 158 13.85 6.96 -12.92
C GLY A 158 13.30 5.79 -13.72
N LEU A 159 12.75 4.78 -13.04
CA LEU A 159 12.14 3.62 -13.69
C LEU A 159 10.91 3.14 -12.91
N THR A 160 9.79 3.03 -13.60
CA THR A 160 8.52 2.59 -13.02
C THR A 160 8.16 1.21 -13.54
N LEU A 161 7.57 0.34 -12.71
CA LEU A 161 7.10 -0.99 -13.15
C LEU A 161 6.19 -0.89 -14.37
N ASP A 162 6.45 -1.69 -15.41
CA ASP A 162 5.66 -1.62 -16.65
C ASP A 162 4.24 -2.16 -16.48
N LYS A 163 4.06 -3.08 -15.52
CA LYS A 163 2.79 -3.75 -15.18
C LYS A 163 1.81 -2.96 -14.32
N ILE A 164 2.05 -1.69 -14.03
CA ILE A 164 1.10 -0.88 -13.25
C ILE A 164 -0.32 -0.88 -13.86
N PRO A 165 -0.53 -0.74 -15.18
CA PRO A 165 -1.88 -0.78 -15.76
C PRO A 165 -2.61 -2.11 -15.55
N GLU A 166 -1.88 -3.23 -15.45
CA GLU A 166 -2.43 -4.56 -15.18
C GLU A 166 -2.60 -4.85 -13.68
N LEU A 167 -1.78 -4.25 -12.81
CA LEU A 167 -1.80 -4.48 -11.36
C LEU A 167 -2.70 -3.50 -10.59
N GLY A 168 -3.01 -2.34 -11.16
CA GLY A 168 -3.92 -1.34 -10.60
C GLY A 168 -5.21 -1.20 -11.41
N PHE A 169 -5.96 -0.12 -11.17
CA PHE A 169 -7.14 0.20 -11.99
C PHE A 169 -6.71 0.85 -13.31
N PRO A 170 -7.05 0.29 -14.50
CA PRO A 170 -6.59 0.83 -15.78
C PRO A 170 -7.02 2.30 -16.04
N GLU A 171 -8.17 2.72 -15.50
CA GLU A 171 -8.64 4.10 -15.63
C GLU A 171 -7.74 5.10 -14.88
N ASN A 172 -7.02 4.67 -13.86
CA ASN A 172 -6.12 5.50 -13.08
C ASN A 172 -4.83 5.85 -13.83
N THR A 173 -4.46 5.06 -14.84
CA THR A 173 -3.28 5.28 -15.71
C THR A 173 -3.67 5.75 -17.11
N LYS A 174 -4.94 6.13 -17.31
CA LYS A 174 -5.46 6.54 -18.61
C LYS A 174 -4.63 7.66 -19.23
N GLY A 175 -4.29 7.46 -20.51
CA GLY A 175 -3.51 8.41 -21.30
C GLY A 175 -2.00 8.19 -21.25
N LEU A 176 -1.53 7.19 -20.50
CA LEU A 176 -0.12 6.83 -20.42
C LEU A 176 0.18 5.51 -21.16
N ILE A 177 1.43 5.34 -21.58
CA ILE A 177 1.99 4.06 -22.02
C ILE A 177 3.22 3.79 -21.14
N PHE A 178 3.30 2.59 -20.61
CA PHE A 178 4.43 2.08 -19.85
C PHE A 178 5.26 1.20 -20.79
N LEU A 179 6.50 1.61 -21.04
CA LEU A 179 7.45 0.94 -21.92
C LEU A 179 8.20 -0.15 -21.14
N PRO A 180 8.64 -1.22 -21.83
CA PRO A 180 9.38 -2.32 -21.19
C PRO A 180 10.65 -1.86 -20.49
N GLU A 181 10.85 -2.31 -19.26
CA GLU A 181 11.89 -1.81 -18.36
C GLU A 181 13.29 -2.01 -18.92
N VAL A 182 13.58 -3.18 -19.47
CA VAL A 182 14.93 -3.54 -19.97
C VAL A 182 15.35 -2.60 -21.10
N VAL A 183 14.48 -2.41 -22.09
CA VAL A 183 14.79 -1.61 -23.29
C VAL A 183 14.92 -0.14 -22.91
N SER A 184 13.97 0.38 -22.13
CA SER A 184 14.03 1.76 -21.65
C SER A 184 15.29 2.01 -20.82
N THR A 185 15.65 1.10 -19.92
CA THR A 185 16.87 1.21 -19.10
C THR A 185 18.12 1.28 -19.98
N GLN A 186 18.24 0.40 -20.98
CA GLN A 186 19.39 0.40 -21.89
C GLN A 186 19.55 1.72 -22.65
N GLU A 187 18.44 2.29 -23.14
CA GLU A 187 18.44 3.58 -23.83
C GLU A 187 18.88 4.73 -22.92
N GLN A 188 18.37 4.77 -21.68
CA GLN A 188 18.68 5.83 -20.72
C GLN A 188 20.11 5.72 -20.19
N VAL A 189 20.61 4.50 -19.95
CA VAL A 189 22.01 4.25 -19.58
C VAL A 189 22.93 4.74 -20.69
N LYS A 190 22.59 4.44 -21.95
CA LYS A 190 23.34 4.94 -23.12
C LYS A 190 23.31 6.46 -23.16
N GLU A 191 22.15 7.09 -23.00
CA GLU A 191 22.03 8.56 -22.96
C GLU A 191 22.87 9.19 -21.85
N ALA A 192 22.84 8.61 -20.65
CA ALA A 192 23.62 9.08 -19.50
C ALA A 192 25.13 9.02 -19.76
N LYS A 193 25.62 7.90 -20.31
CA LYS A 193 27.02 7.73 -20.70
C LYS A 193 27.43 8.68 -21.82
N ASP A 194 26.59 8.85 -22.84
CA ASP A 194 26.82 9.80 -23.94
C ASP A 194 26.90 11.25 -23.42
N LYS A 195 26.22 11.56 -22.31
CA LYS A 195 26.30 12.85 -21.60
C LYS A 195 27.43 12.91 -20.56
N GLY A 196 28.30 11.90 -20.50
CA GLY A 196 29.49 11.86 -19.66
C GLY A 196 29.20 11.57 -18.19
N ALA A 197 28.13 10.83 -17.87
CA ALA A 197 27.96 10.28 -16.53
C ALA A 197 29.08 9.29 -16.22
N ASP A 198 29.69 9.46 -15.06
CA ASP A 198 30.71 8.57 -14.53
C ASP A 198 30.07 7.43 -13.72
N ILE A 199 28.98 7.75 -12.98
CA ILE A 199 28.18 6.81 -12.17
C ILE A 199 26.71 6.92 -12.56
N ILE A 200 26.00 5.80 -12.60
CA ILE A 200 24.57 5.69 -12.89
C ILE A 200 23.85 5.04 -11.71
N ILE A 201 22.95 5.80 -11.08
CA ILE A 201 22.02 5.33 -10.06
C ILE A 201 20.63 5.20 -10.72
N MET A 202 20.05 4.03 -10.66
CA MET A 202 18.66 3.80 -11.03
C MET A 202 17.78 3.96 -9.79
N LEU A 203 16.78 4.83 -9.86
CA LEU A 203 15.70 4.96 -8.89
C LEU A 203 14.46 4.26 -9.43
N ALA A 204 14.15 3.09 -8.89
CA ALA A 204 13.20 2.15 -9.46
C ALA A 204 12.02 1.81 -8.52
N HIS A 205 10.92 1.33 -9.10
CA HIS A 205 9.82 0.72 -8.35
C HIS A 205 9.59 -0.73 -8.81
N LEU A 206 10.58 -1.61 -8.63
CA LEU A 206 10.53 -3.00 -9.11
C LEU A 206 10.54 -4.06 -8.00
N GLY A 207 11.00 -3.66 -6.82
CA GLY A 207 11.08 -4.51 -5.66
C GLY A 207 12.29 -5.44 -5.62
N ILE A 208 12.63 -5.88 -4.41
CA ILE A 208 13.53 -7.02 -4.17
C ILE A 208 12.71 -8.19 -3.61
N PRO A 209 12.70 -9.37 -4.26
CA PRO A 209 11.94 -10.55 -3.81
C PRO A 209 12.30 -10.98 -2.38
N TYR A 210 11.34 -11.56 -1.65
CA TYR A 210 11.54 -11.98 -0.26
C TYR A 210 12.65 -13.02 -0.11
N ASN A 211 12.66 -14.06 -0.94
CA ASN A 211 13.72 -15.06 -0.97
C ASN A 211 14.65 -14.76 -2.15
N ARG A 212 15.60 -13.83 -1.94
CA ARG A 212 16.49 -13.32 -3.00
C ARG A 212 17.23 -14.44 -3.73
N ASP A 213 17.85 -15.36 -2.99
CA ASP A 213 18.70 -16.39 -3.57
C ASP A 213 17.87 -17.39 -4.39
N GLU A 214 16.77 -17.90 -3.84
CA GLU A 214 15.89 -18.86 -4.54
C GLU A 214 15.26 -18.26 -5.80
N GLU A 215 14.76 -17.02 -5.72
CA GLU A 215 14.16 -16.32 -6.85
C GLU A 215 15.19 -16.03 -7.95
N PHE A 216 16.41 -15.65 -7.56
CA PHE A 216 17.49 -15.42 -8.50
C PHE A 216 17.97 -16.71 -9.17
N GLU A 217 18.16 -17.80 -8.41
CA GLU A 217 18.48 -19.12 -8.97
C GLU A 217 17.41 -19.61 -9.95
N THR A 218 16.14 -19.42 -9.61
CA THR A 218 15.01 -19.74 -10.48
C THR A 218 15.05 -18.92 -11.76
N PHE A 219 15.34 -17.62 -11.65
CA PHE A 219 15.50 -16.74 -12.80
C PHE A 219 16.65 -17.17 -13.72
N ILE A 220 17.84 -17.46 -13.18
CA ILE A 220 18.99 -17.93 -13.96
C ILE A 220 18.69 -19.27 -14.64
N SER A 221 18.02 -20.18 -13.94
CA SER A 221 17.59 -21.47 -14.50
C SER A 221 16.66 -21.28 -15.70
N ARG A 222 15.69 -20.36 -15.62
CA ARG A 222 14.77 -20.04 -16.74
C ARG A 222 15.50 -19.38 -17.90
N LEU A 223 16.39 -18.43 -17.63
CA LEU A 223 17.24 -17.80 -18.64
C LEU A 223 18.07 -18.83 -19.41
N SER A 224 18.65 -19.81 -18.72
CA SER A 224 19.46 -20.86 -19.35
C SER A 224 18.69 -21.79 -20.30
N ARG A 225 17.35 -21.77 -20.25
CA ARG A 225 16.45 -22.60 -21.05
C ARG A 225 15.75 -21.83 -22.17
N ASP A 226 16.10 -20.55 -22.38
CA ASP A 226 15.42 -19.63 -23.30
C ASP A 226 13.90 -19.54 -23.04
N GLU A 227 13.48 -19.74 -21.80
CA GLU A 227 12.07 -19.58 -21.42
C GLU A 227 11.69 -18.11 -21.43
N LYS A 228 10.48 -17.78 -21.91
CA LYS A 228 9.96 -16.41 -21.82
C LYS A 228 9.97 -15.95 -20.37
N LEU A 229 10.53 -14.77 -20.13
CA LEU A 229 10.59 -14.12 -18.82
C LEU A 229 9.32 -13.35 -18.45
N GLU A 230 8.26 -13.42 -19.26
CA GLU A 230 6.98 -12.76 -18.96
C GLU A 230 6.45 -13.25 -17.60
N LYS A 231 6.55 -12.39 -16.59
CA LYS A 231 5.99 -12.58 -15.25
C LYS A 231 4.72 -11.74 -15.14
N ALA A 232 3.67 -12.32 -14.58
CA ALA A 232 2.42 -11.61 -14.30
C ALA A 232 2.61 -10.38 -13.40
N LYS A 233 3.67 -10.37 -12.57
CA LYS A 233 4.02 -9.28 -11.65
C LYS A 233 5.07 -8.30 -12.18
N GLY A 234 5.55 -8.48 -13.42
CA GLY A 234 6.65 -7.70 -13.98
C GLY A 234 8.05 -8.15 -13.52
N LEU A 235 9.07 -7.43 -13.97
CA LEU A 235 10.49 -7.68 -13.70
C LEU A 235 10.88 -7.12 -12.32
N ASN A 236 11.65 -7.85 -11.52
CA ASN A 236 12.18 -7.30 -10.27
C ASN A 236 13.57 -6.67 -10.44
N ALA A 237 14.04 -5.92 -9.44
CA ALA A 237 15.31 -5.17 -9.53
C ALA A 237 16.54 -6.06 -9.76
N MET A 238 16.59 -7.27 -9.20
CA MET A 238 17.71 -8.21 -9.37
C MET A 238 17.78 -8.73 -10.80
N GLU A 239 16.62 -9.02 -11.39
CA GLU A 239 16.53 -9.46 -12.78
C GLU A 239 16.95 -8.34 -13.74
N LEU A 240 16.52 -7.09 -13.48
CA LEU A 240 16.95 -5.93 -14.27
C LEU A 240 18.47 -5.75 -14.22
N ALA A 241 19.07 -5.77 -13.03
CA ALA A 241 20.51 -5.63 -12.84
C ALA A 241 21.31 -6.67 -13.62
N HIS A 242 20.81 -7.90 -13.71
CA HIS A 242 21.47 -8.97 -14.45
C HIS A 242 21.36 -8.81 -15.98
N LEU A 243 20.25 -8.24 -16.45
CA LEU A 243 19.92 -8.08 -17.87
C LEU A 243 20.53 -6.81 -18.48
N VAL A 244 20.80 -5.77 -17.68
CA VAL A 244 21.28 -4.48 -18.19
C VAL A 244 22.62 -4.09 -17.57
N GLU A 245 23.64 -3.98 -18.42
CA GLU A 245 24.96 -3.51 -18.02
C GLU A 245 25.02 -1.99 -17.91
N GLY A 246 25.87 -1.50 -17.01
CA GLY A 246 26.20 -0.08 -16.88
C GLY A 246 25.33 0.72 -15.92
N VAL A 247 24.49 0.06 -15.12
CA VAL A 247 23.90 0.63 -13.91
C VAL A 247 24.80 0.25 -12.74
N ASP A 248 25.23 1.23 -11.94
CA ASP A 248 26.12 0.97 -10.80
C ASP A 248 25.33 0.65 -9.53
N VAL A 249 24.22 1.36 -9.31
CA VAL A 249 23.37 1.20 -8.12
C VAL A 249 21.89 1.24 -8.52
N ILE A 250 21.07 0.35 -7.97
CA ILE A 250 19.61 0.41 -8.03
C ILE A 250 19.08 0.65 -6.61
N VAL A 251 18.38 1.76 -6.43
CA VAL A 251 17.55 2.04 -5.25
C VAL A 251 16.12 1.74 -5.64
N THR A 252 15.47 0.78 -4.98
CA THR A 252 14.13 0.34 -5.36
C THR A 252 13.11 0.34 -4.22
N GLY A 253 11.84 0.55 -4.55
CA GLY A 253 10.66 0.24 -3.73
C GLY A 253 9.76 -0.85 -4.34
N GLY A 254 8.62 -1.13 -3.69
CA GLY A 254 7.51 -1.92 -4.23
C GLY A 254 7.19 -3.23 -3.48
N ILE A 255 8.12 -3.73 -2.66
CA ILE A 255 7.93 -4.97 -1.87
C ILE A 255 8.00 -4.69 -0.36
N ALA A 256 8.38 -3.47 0.05
CA ALA A 256 8.44 -3.04 1.45
C ALA A 256 9.27 -3.93 2.39
N LYS A 257 10.22 -4.71 1.85
CA LYS A 257 11.14 -5.56 2.62
C LYS A 257 12.55 -4.96 2.64
N GLY A 258 13.04 -4.62 3.83
CA GLY A 258 14.40 -4.15 4.04
C GLY A 258 15.43 -5.27 4.05
N TYR A 259 16.64 -4.96 3.59
CA TYR A 259 17.83 -5.80 3.74
C TYR A 259 18.95 -5.02 4.39
N ASP A 260 19.66 -5.61 5.36
CA ASP A 260 20.76 -4.93 6.04
C ASP A 260 21.99 -4.69 5.16
N LYS A 261 22.10 -5.42 4.04
CA LYS A 261 23.22 -5.32 3.10
C LYS A 261 22.69 -5.23 1.66
N PRO A 262 23.36 -4.46 0.78
CA PRO A 262 23.05 -4.46 -0.64
C PRO A 262 23.17 -5.88 -1.19
N TRP A 263 22.37 -6.19 -2.20
CA TRP A 263 22.64 -7.34 -3.06
C TRP A 263 23.54 -6.87 -4.21
N GLU A 264 24.56 -7.63 -4.56
CA GLU A 264 25.46 -7.33 -5.68
C GLU A 264 25.22 -8.34 -6.79
N ASP A 265 24.91 -7.87 -8.00
CA ASP A 265 24.74 -8.76 -9.14
C ASP A 265 26.07 -9.46 -9.51
N PRO A 266 26.10 -10.80 -9.66
CA PRO A 266 27.34 -11.51 -9.91
C PRO A 266 27.95 -11.29 -11.31
N LYS A 267 27.21 -10.68 -12.25
CA LYS A 267 27.63 -10.43 -13.63
C LYS A 267 27.96 -8.95 -13.85
N THR A 268 27.07 -8.04 -13.42
CA THR A 268 27.18 -6.60 -13.70
C THR A 268 27.76 -5.82 -12.54
N HIS A 269 27.89 -6.44 -11.35
CA HIS A 269 28.34 -5.79 -10.11
C HIS A 269 27.46 -4.62 -9.66
N THR A 270 26.23 -4.52 -10.19
CA THR A 270 25.26 -3.54 -9.75
C THR A 270 24.85 -3.80 -8.30
N LEU A 271 24.93 -2.77 -7.45
CA LEU A 271 24.45 -2.82 -6.07
C LEU A 271 22.95 -2.53 -6.03
N ILE A 272 22.17 -3.34 -5.31
CA ILE A 272 20.72 -3.17 -5.20
C ILE A 272 20.33 -3.00 -3.74
N VAL A 273 19.59 -1.92 -3.46
CA VAL A 273 19.14 -1.55 -2.13
C VAL A 273 17.63 -1.29 -2.09
N GLN A 274 17.01 -1.64 -0.98
CA GLN A 274 15.60 -1.40 -0.67
C GLN A 274 15.44 -1.29 0.85
N ASN A 275 14.61 -0.36 1.30
CA ASN A 275 14.28 -0.17 2.70
C ASN A 275 12.95 -0.89 3.05
N TYR A 276 12.65 -0.98 4.35
CA TYR A 276 11.31 -1.35 4.80
C TYR A 276 10.28 -0.27 4.44
N GLY A 277 9.01 -0.66 4.32
CA GLY A 277 7.90 0.27 4.13
C GLY A 277 7.40 0.92 5.43
N ASN A 278 6.32 1.68 5.32
CA ASN A 278 5.63 2.40 6.40
C ASN A 278 6.54 3.32 7.22
N LEU A 279 7.66 3.76 6.63
CA LEU A 279 8.69 4.55 7.29
C LEU A 279 9.14 3.94 8.64
N SER A 280 9.17 2.61 8.76
CA SER A 280 9.68 1.95 9.96
C SER A 280 11.20 2.16 10.15
N GLY A 281 11.87 2.56 9.06
CA GLY A 281 13.28 2.87 9.04
C GLY A 281 13.67 3.81 7.90
N ILE A 282 14.95 4.16 7.83
CA ILE A 282 15.60 4.79 6.68
C ILE A 282 16.74 3.89 6.21
N GLY A 283 16.86 3.70 4.90
CA GLY A 283 18.05 3.09 4.31
C GLY A 283 19.15 4.13 4.15
N HIS A 284 20.38 3.78 4.51
CA HIS A 284 21.56 4.64 4.36
C HIS A 284 22.79 3.80 4.06
N LEU A 285 23.34 3.98 2.86
CA LEU A 285 24.57 3.36 2.38
C LEU A 285 25.61 4.44 2.10
N GLU A 286 26.84 4.25 2.54
CA GLU A 286 27.93 5.20 2.31
C GLU A 286 28.76 4.72 1.12
N LEU A 287 28.60 5.32 -0.04
CA LEU A 287 29.36 4.97 -1.25
C LEU A 287 30.70 5.72 -1.26
N LEU A 288 31.78 5.00 -1.51
CA LEU A 288 33.13 5.56 -1.63
C LEU A 288 33.47 5.71 -3.11
N PHE A 289 33.72 6.95 -3.55
CA PHE A 289 34.13 7.23 -4.92
C PHE A 289 35.62 7.55 -5.01
N ASP A 290 36.30 6.87 -5.92
CA ASP A 290 37.67 7.24 -6.32
C ASP A 290 37.60 8.40 -7.33
N GLN A 291 38.18 9.55 -6.98
CA GLN A 291 38.11 10.76 -7.81
C GLN A 291 39.01 10.73 -9.06
N GLU A 292 39.93 9.77 -9.16
CA GLU A 292 40.83 9.60 -10.30
C GLU A 292 40.24 8.63 -11.33
N THR A 293 39.85 7.43 -10.89
CA THR A 293 39.22 6.42 -11.77
C THR A 293 37.76 6.74 -12.07
N LYS A 294 37.17 7.62 -11.24
CA LYS A 294 35.76 8.01 -11.28
C LYS A 294 34.78 6.86 -11.14
N SER A 295 35.12 5.90 -10.29
CA SER A 295 34.34 4.69 -10.03
C SER A 295 33.99 4.56 -8.55
N ILE A 296 33.03 3.69 -8.24
CA ILE A 296 32.83 3.21 -6.87
C ILE A 296 34.03 2.34 -6.50
N SER A 297 34.73 2.69 -5.42
CA SER A 297 35.85 1.91 -4.86
C SER A 297 35.41 0.99 -3.71
N GLY A 298 34.24 1.24 -3.14
CA GLY A 298 33.64 0.42 -2.11
C GLY A 298 32.41 1.09 -1.48
N TYR A 299 31.89 0.47 -0.43
CA TYR A 299 30.82 1.04 0.40
C TYR A 299 31.02 0.72 1.87
N GLU A 300 30.49 1.57 2.74
CA GLU A 300 30.49 1.45 4.18
C GLU A 300 29.05 1.50 4.72
N PHE A 301 28.89 1.11 5.99
CA PHE A 301 27.61 1.14 6.67
C PHE A 301 27.63 2.16 7.82
N PRO A 302 26.52 2.88 8.05
CA PRO A 302 26.41 3.83 9.15
C PRO A 302 26.26 3.13 10.51
N THR A 303 26.01 1.81 10.53
CA THR A 303 25.84 1.02 11.74
C THR A 303 26.49 -0.36 11.60
N ASP A 304 26.81 -1.00 12.73
CA ASP A 304 27.33 -2.38 12.75
C ASP A 304 26.33 -3.41 12.21
N ARG A 305 25.03 -3.08 12.21
CA ARG A 305 23.98 -3.96 11.67
C ARG A 305 23.90 -3.89 10.15
N GLY A 306 24.34 -2.79 9.55
CA GLY A 306 24.28 -2.57 8.11
C GLY A 306 23.63 -1.23 7.74
N MET A 307 23.00 -1.20 6.56
CA MET A 307 22.46 0.02 5.95
C MET A 307 21.09 0.46 6.49
N LEU A 308 20.41 -0.36 7.29
CA LEU A 308 19.06 -0.04 7.77
C LEU A 308 19.06 0.59 9.15
N ILE A 309 18.37 1.71 9.26
CA ILE A 309 18.25 2.48 10.49
C ILE A 309 16.80 2.44 10.92
N THR A 310 16.50 1.67 11.97
CA THR A 310 15.16 1.62 12.55
C THR A 310 14.92 2.91 13.33
N LEU A 311 13.77 3.56 13.13
CA LEU A 311 13.45 4.85 13.75
C LEU A 311 12.88 4.67 15.17
N LEU A 312 13.60 3.97 16.06
CA LEU A 312 13.19 3.86 17.47
C LEU A 312 13.41 5.19 18.19
N GLN A 313 12.46 5.60 19.03
CA GLN A 313 12.58 6.87 19.78
C GLN A 313 13.78 6.89 20.74
N ASP A 314 14.15 5.72 21.28
CA ASP A 314 15.29 5.58 22.18
C ASP A 314 16.63 5.83 21.47
N ASP A 315 16.70 5.58 20.16
CA ASP A 315 17.90 5.77 19.33
C ASP A 315 17.89 7.13 18.62
N ILE A 316 16.73 7.50 18.06
CA ILE A 316 16.52 8.72 17.28
C ILE A 316 15.28 9.42 17.84
N LEU A 317 15.52 10.33 18.78
CA LEU A 317 14.48 11.20 19.31
C LEU A 317 13.83 11.99 18.15
N PRO A 318 12.51 12.19 18.14
CA PRO A 318 11.84 12.96 17.11
C PRO A 318 12.21 14.45 17.20
N ASP A 319 12.30 15.12 16.05
CA ASP A 319 12.30 16.58 16.02
C ASP A 319 10.98 17.13 16.58
N PHE A 320 11.06 18.08 17.52
CA PHE A 320 9.90 18.51 18.30
C PHE A 320 8.86 19.25 17.46
N GLU A 321 9.31 20.17 16.60
CA GLU A 321 8.41 20.96 15.75
C GLU A 321 7.79 20.07 14.68
N MET A 322 8.61 19.21 14.05
CA MET A 322 8.11 18.25 13.07
C MET A 322 7.09 17.27 13.68
N ALA A 323 7.36 16.74 14.88
CA ALA A 323 6.44 15.84 15.56
C ALA A 323 5.10 16.51 15.86
N THR A 324 5.14 17.75 16.38
CA THR A 324 3.92 18.53 16.67
C THR A 324 3.09 18.78 15.41
N ASN A 325 3.76 19.10 14.29
CA ASN A 325 3.08 19.30 13.01
C ASN A 325 2.43 18.01 12.49
N ILE A 326 3.16 16.89 12.51
CA ILE A 326 2.65 15.59 12.08
C ILE A 326 1.46 15.16 12.94
N GLU A 327 1.54 15.31 14.25
CA GLU A 327 0.43 15.00 15.18
C GLU A 327 -0.82 15.82 14.85
N SER A 328 -0.67 17.12 14.63
CA SER A 328 -1.77 18.01 14.21
C SER A 328 -2.41 17.55 12.89
N TRP A 329 -1.60 17.18 11.89
CA TRP A 329 -2.10 16.68 10.61
C TRP A 329 -2.85 15.35 10.76
N VAL A 330 -2.37 14.45 11.61
CA VAL A 330 -3.02 13.17 11.92
C VAL A 330 -4.38 13.41 12.56
N ASP A 331 -4.45 14.25 13.59
CA ASP A 331 -5.69 14.55 14.31
C ASP A 331 -6.72 15.29 13.45
N GLU A 332 -6.25 16.19 12.58
CA GLU A 332 -7.11 16.81 11.57
C GLU A 332 -7.64 15.79 10.57
N SER A 333 -6.80 14.88 10.09
CA SER A 333 -7.18 13.85 9.12
C SER A 333 -8.21 12.87 9.71
N LYS A 334 -8.00 12.38 10.94
CA LYS A 334 -8.95 11.53 11.67
C LYS A 334 -10.32 12.19 11.76
N ARG A 335 -10.36 13.43 12.27
CA ARG A 335 -11.60 14.20 12.41
C ARG A 335 -12.27 14.46 11.08
N LYS A 336 -11.53 14.81 10.03
CA LYS A 336 -12.10 15.09 8.71
C LYS A 336 -12.73 13.85 8.10
N VAL A 337 -12.06 12.70 8.13
CA VAL A 337 -12.61 11.47 7.54
C VAL A 337 -13.84 10.99 8.29
N GLU A 338 -13.79 10.98 9.63
CA GLU A 338 -14.94 10.61 10.45
C GLU A 338 -16.13 11.56 10.22
N ASN A 339 -15.90 12.89 10.21
CA ASN A 339 -16.96 13.86 9.94
C ASN A 339 -17.52 13.75 8.51
N GLN A 340 -16.70 13.48 7.50
CA GLN A 340 -17.17 13.26 6.13
C GLN A 340 -18.06 12.02 6.03
N PHE A 341 -17.71 10.96 6.75
CA PHE A 341 -18.49 9.74 6.81
C PHE A 341 -19.84 9.95 7.52
N LEU A 342 -19.83 10.54 8.72
CA LEU A 342 -21.05 10.75 9.51
C LEU A 342 -22.03 11.73 8.83
N ASN A 343 -21.52 12.81 8.23
CA ASN A 343 -22.33 13.80 7.53
C ASN A 343 -22.67 13.42 6.07
N SER A 344 -22.30 12.22 5.61
CA SER A 344 -22.68 11.76 4.29
C SER A 344 -24.20 11.62 4.19
N SER A 345 -24.77 12.21 3.14
CA SER A 345 -26.22 12.30 2.93
C SER A 345 -26.59 12.03 1.48
N ILE A 346 -27.85 11.65 1.25
CA ILE A 346 -28.37 11.31 -0.08
C ILE A 346 -28.21 12.51 -1.02
N ASN A 347 -27.53 12.33 -2.15
CA ASN A 347 -27.59 13.28 -3.25
C ASN A 347 -28.80 12.96 -4.14
N PRO A 348 -29.86 13.80 -4.16
CA PRO A 348 -31.11 13.50 -4.87
C PRO A 348 -30.97 13.38 -6.39
N ASN A 349 -29.85 13.83 -6.98
CA ASN A 349 -29.64 13.89 -8.44
C ASN A 349 -28.97 12.64 -9.06
N LYS A 350 -28.74 11.56 -8.29
CA LYS A 350 -28.03 10.35 -8.77
C LYS A 350 -28.87 9.06 -8.74
N ASN A 351 -30.18 9.14 -8.59
CA ASN A 351 -31.01 7.94 -8.49
C ASN A 351 -31.52 7.50 -9.87
N VAL A 352 -30.94 6.42 -10.40
CA VAL A 352 -31.53 5.66 -11.51
C VAL A 352 -32.19 4.43 -10.89
N TYR A 353 -33.49 4.50 -10.65
CA TYR A 353 -34.30 3.35 -10.25
C TYR A 353 -34.42 2.41 -11.46
N LEU A 354 -33.69 1.30 -11.44
CA LEU A 354 -33.82 0.26 -12.47
C LEU A 354 -35.03 -0.61 -12.12
N THR A 355 -36.18 -0.30 -12.71
CA THR A 355 -37.43 -1.06 -12.54
C THR A 355 -37.47 -2.39 -13.32
N ASN A 356 -36.40 -2.73 -14.05
CA ASN A 356 -36.30 -3.94 -14.86
C ASN A 356 -34.95 -4.62 -14.62
N LEU A 357 -34.80 -5.31 -13.48
CA LEU A 357 -33.68 -6.22 -13.26
C LEU A 357 -33.79 -7.38 -14.26
N LYS A 358 -32.77 -7.56 -15.11
CA LYS A 358 -32.68 -8.73 -15.97
C LYS A 358 -32.02 -9.85 -15.18
N ARG A 359 -32.70 -11.00 -15.09
CA ARG A 359 -32.02 -12.26 -14.77
C ARG A 359 -31.03 -12.53 -15.92
N LEU A 360 -29.73 -12.39 -15.65
CA LEU A 360 -28.70 -12.40 -16.70
C LEU A 360 -27.91 -13.72 -16.78
N SER A 361 -28.01 -14.60 -15.79
CA SER A 361 -27.55 -15.98 -15.96
C SER A 361 -28.48 -16.72 -16.93
N LYS A 362 -27.94 -17.14 -18.08
CA LYS A 362 -28.55 -18.16 -18.96
C LYS A 362 -28.18 -19.58 -18.51
N SER A 363 -27.40 -19.73 -17.45
CA SER A 363 -26.80 -20.99 -17.04
C SER A 363 -26.90 -21.16 -15.53
N ASP A 364 -27.88 -21.95 -15.09
CA ASP A 364 -27.89 -22.56 -13.75
C ASP A 364 -26.77 -23.62 -13.73
N ARG A 365 -25.49 -23.21 -13.61
CA ARG A 365 -24.36 -24.15 -13.57
C ARG A 365 -24.22 -24.75 -12.19
N PHE A 366 -24.60 -24.00 -11.16
CA PHE A 366 -24.52 -24.42 -9.76
C PHE A 366 -25.91 -24.41 -9.10
N PRO A 367 -26.18 -25.33 -8.16
CA PRO A 367 -27.44 -25.33 -7.42
C PRO A 367 -27.40 -24.29 -6.29
N VAL A 368 -27.65 -23.02 -6.60
CA VAL A 368 -27.66 -21.94 -5.60
C VAL A 368 -29.11 -21.63 -5.16
N PRO A 369 -29.40 -21.59 -3.84
CA PRO A 369 -30.73 -21.26 -3.36
C PRO A 369 -31.02 -19.76 -3.52
N ASN A 370 -32.28 -19.40 -3.79
CA ASN A 370 -32.73 -18.01 -3.68
C ASN A 370 -33.13 -17.73 -2.22
N LEU A 371 -32.42 -16.80 -1.59
CA LEU A 371 -32.59 -16.41 -0.19
C LEU A 371 -33.26 -15.04 -0.04
N GLY A 372 -33.25 -14.22 -1.10
CA GLY A 372 -33.74 -12.84 -1.08
C GLY A 372 -35.24 -12.74 -0.79
N LYS A 373 -35.58 -11.83 0.12
CA LYS A 373 -36.97 -11.47 0.45
C LYS A 373 -37.20 -9.99 0.18
N PRO A 374 -38.10 -9.60 -0.72
CA PRO A 374 -38.28 -8.20 -1.12
C PRO A 374 -38.54 -7.24 0.04
N GLU A 375 -39.25 -7.69 1.07
CA GLU A 375 -39.69 -6.89 2.21
C GLU A 375 -38.68 -6.82 3.37
N GLN A 376 -37.52 -7.48 3.25
CA GLN A 376 -36.48 -7.53 4.28
C GLN A 376 -35.14 -7.06 3.69
N LEU A 377 -34.27 -6.52 4.54
CA LEU A 377 -32.88 -6.29 4.16
C LEU A 377 -32.12 -7.60 4.40
N GLU A 378 -31.66 -8.24 3.33
CA GLU A 378 -30.89 -9.49 3.40
C GLU A 378 -29.40 -9.21 3.15
N ILE A 379 -28.56 -9.54 4.14
CA ILE A 379 -27.11 -9.34 4.09
C ILE A 379 -26.41 -10.67 4.28
N VAL A 380 -25.47 -11.00 3.39
CA VAL A 380 -24.59 -12.17 3.51
C VAL A 380 -23.17 -11.70 3.80
N THR A 381 -22.46 -12.41 4.69
CA THR A 381 -21.01 -12.30 4.84
C THR A 381 -20.34 -13.54 4.29
N TRP A 382 -19.23 -13.37 3.57
CA TRP A 382 -18.55 -14.47 2.89
C TRP A 382 -17.05 -14.23 2.80
N ASN A 383 -16.28 -15.03 3.56
CA ASN A 383 -14.84 -15.10 3.38
C ASN A 383 -14.52 -15.93 2.12
N LEU A 384 -13.96 -15.27 1.09
CA LEU A 384 -13.50 -15.92 -0.13
C LEU A 384 -12.00 -16.20 -0.01
N GLU A 385 -11.65 -17.31 0.62
CA GLU A 385 -10.27 -17.67 0.96
C GLU A 385 -9.32 -17.43 -0.24
N TRP A 386 -8.36 -16.51 -0.08
CA TRP A 386 -7.39 -16.11 -1.12
C TRP A 386 -8.00 -15.74 -2.49
N PHE A 387 -9.09 -14.97 -2.54
CA PHE A 387 -9.79 -14.66 -3.79
C PHE A 387 -8.94 -13.91 -4.84
N PRO A 388 -8.84 -14.41 -6.09
CA PRO A 388 -9.43 -15.64 -6.63
C PRO A 388 -8.50 -16.85 -6.48
N THR A 389 -9.07 -18.03 -6.29
CA THR A 389 -8.32 -19.30 -6.17
C THR A 389 -8.04 -19.97 -7.50
N SER A 390 -8.87 -19.75 -8.53
CA SER A 390 -8.79 -20.43 -9.82
C SER A 390 -9.10 -19.50 -11.01
N GLY A 391 -8.59 -18.27 -10.96
CA GLY A 391 -8.79 -17.27 -12.02
C GLY A 391 -10.28 -17.10 -12.38
N ASP A 392 -10.57 -16.93 -13.66
CA ASP A 392 -11.92 -16.63 -14.19
C ASP A 392 -13.02 -17.60 -13.72
N ILE A 393 -12.68 -18.88 -13.47
CA ILE A 393 -13.64 -19.87 -12.98
C ILE A 393 -14.18 -19.45 -11.61
N THR A 394 -13.31 -18.95 -10.72
CA THR A 394 -13.72 -18.43 -9.40
C THR A 394 -14.64 -17.23 -9.57
N LEU A 395 -14.30 -16.29 -10.47
CA LEU A 395 -15.07 -15.07 -10.68
C LEU A 395 -16.47 -15.38 -11.18
N GLU A 396 -16.57 -16.28 -12.17
CA GLU A 396 -17.83 -16.71 -12.75
C GLU A 396 -18.74 -17.40 -11.73
N ALA A 397 -18.19 -18.28 -10.90
CA ALA A 397 -18.94 -18.96 -9.85
C ALA A 397 -19.42 -18.01 -8.74
N VAL A 398 -18.55 -17.09 -8.31
CA VAL A 398 -18.91 -16.05 -7.32
C VAL A 398 -20.00 -15.13 -7.88
N ALA A 399 -19.88 -14.69 -9.13
CA ALA A 399 -20.88 -13.83 -9.77
C ALA A 399 -22.25 -14.51 -9.86
N GLU A 400 -22.28 -15.77 -10.32
CA GLU A 400 -23.51 -16.57 -10.40
C GLU A 400 -24.14 -16.75 -9.01
N THR A 401 -23.33 -17.04 -8.00
CA THR A 401 -23.80 -17.23 -6.62
C THR A 401 -24.44 -15.97 -6.06
N ILE A 402 -23.79 -14.81 -6.20
CA ILE A 402 -24.31 -13.51 -5.74
C ILE A 402 -25.63 -13.17 -6.44
N GLN A 403 -25.74 -13.43 -7.76
CA GLN A 403 -26.95 -13.18 -8.52
C GLN A 403 -28.11 -14.10 -8.13
N GLU A 404 -27.83 -15.39 -7.87
CA GLU A 404 -28.86 -16.39 -7.58
C GLU A 404 -29.36 -16.35 -6.14
N TRP A 405 -28.52 -15.96 -5.18
CA TRP A 405 -28.96 -15.70 -3.80
C TRP A 405 -30.07 -14.65 -3.74
N GLY A 406 -30.05 -13.66 -4.63
CA GLY A 406 -31.08 -12.60 -4.68
C GLY A 406 -31.08 -11.66 -3.47
N VAL A 407 -30.05 -11.73 -2.63
CA VAL A 407 -29.88 -10.88 -1.43
C VAL A 407 -29.51 -9.45 -1.81
N ASP A 408 -29.66 -8.52 -0.88
CA ASP A 408 -29.43 -7.09 -1.16
C ASP A 408 -27.96 -6.70 -1.06
N MET A 409 -27.20 -7.40 -0.21
CA MET A 409 -25.80 -7.09 0.07
C MET A 409 -24.97 -8.34 0.38
N VAL A 410 -23.73 -8.35 -0.11
CA VAL A 410 -22.72 -9.38 0.19
C VAL A 410 -21.42 -8.71 0.64
N ALA A 411 -21.00 -8.96 1.87
CA ALA A 411 -19.73 -8.50 2.42
C ALA A 411 -18.66 -9.59 2.23
N LEU A 412 -17.62 -9.26 1.47
CA LEU A 412 -16.53 -10.17 1.09
C LEU A 412 -15.26 -9.88 1.88
N GLN A 413 -14.53 -10.93 2.24
CA GLN A 413 -13.19 -10.87 2.82
C GLN A 413 -12.17 -11.60 1.93
N GLU A 414 -10.88 -11.29 2.12
CA GLU A 414 -9.73 -11.92 1.43
C GLU A 414 -9.60 -11.63 -0.07
N ILE A 415 -9.94 -10.41 -0.50
CA ILE A 415 -9.68 -9.95 -1.86
C ILE A 415 -8.18 -9.69 -2.03
N LYS A 416 -7.41 -10.70 -2.48
CA LYS A 416 -5.96 -10.54 -2.72
C LYS A 416 -5.62 -9.90 -4.07
N ASP A 417 -6.58 -9.87 -4.99
CA ASP A 417 -6.41 -9.41 -6.36
C ASP A 417 -7.55 -8.46 -6.76
N ILE A 418 -7.22 -7.17 -6.81
CA ILE A 418 -8.15 -6.09 -7.13
C ILE A 418 -8.62 -6.20 -8.58
N HIS A 419 -7.79 -6.66 -9.52
CA HIS A 419 -8.17 -6.80 -10.93
C HIS A 419 -9.18 -7.94 -11.11
N ALA A 420 -8.97 -9.06 -10.42
CA ALA A 420 -9.94 -10.13 -10.36
C ALA A 420 -11.28 -9.66 -9.77
N PHE A 421 -11.23 -8.80 -8.74
CA PHE A 421 -12.43 -8.19 -8.17
C PHE A 421 -13.11 -7.22 -9.14
N GLU A 422 -12.37 -6.36 -9.85
CA GLU A 422 -12.92 -5.49 -10.89
C GLU A 422 -13.60 -6.31 -11.99
N LYS A 423 -12.94 -7.36 -12.47
CA LYS A 423 -13.50 -8.29 -13.45
C LYS A 423 -14.76 -8.99 -12.91
N LEU A 424 -14.77 -9.40 -11.63
CA LEU A 424 -15.97 -9.91 -10.97
C LEU A 424 -17.13 -8.89 -11.04
N THR A 425 -16.86 -7.62 -10.73
CA THR A 425 -17.90 -6.57 -10.75
C THR A 425 -18.47 -6.34 -12.16
N SER A 426 -17.69 -6.61 -13.22
CA SER A 426 -18.18 -6.53 -14.60
C SER A 426 -19.26 -7.58 -14.92
N PHE A 427 -19.25 -8.71 -14.20
CA PHE A 427 -20.31 -9.73 -14.27
C PHE A 427 -21.56 -9.34 -13.47
N LEU A 428 -21.49 -8.28 -12.65
CA LEU A 428 -22.54 -7.83 -11.74
C LEU A 428 -23.02 -6.40 -12.07
N PRO A 429 -23.53 -6.12 -13.29
CA PRO A 429 -23.84 -4.75 -13.73
C PRO A 429 -24.87 -4.01 -12.85
N ASP A 430 -25.81 -4.76 -12.30
CA ASP A 430 -26.88 -4.24 -11.43
C ASP A 430 -26.43 -4.02 -9.97
N HIS A 431 -25.19 -4.38 -9.63
CA HIS A 431 -24.62 -4.19 -8.30
C HIS A 431 -23.62 -3.04 -8.27
N GLY A 432 -23.62 -2.31 -7.16
CA GLY A 432 -22.56 -1.41 -6.77
C GLY A 432 -21.59 -2.14 -5.85
N TYR A 433 -20.45 -1.51 -5.59
CA TYR A 433 -19.49 -2.04 -4.64
C TYR A 433 -18.82 -0.94 -3.82
N VAL A 434 -18.28 -1.34 -2.68
CA VAL A 434 -17.33 -0.60 -1.85
C VAL A 434 -16.11 -1.50 -1.70
N LEU A 435 -14.90 -0.93 -1.82
CA LEU A 435 -13.64 -1.64 -1.60
C LEU A 435 -12.85 -0.87 -0.54
N SER A 436 -12.12 -1.58 0.30
CA SER A 436 -11.15 -0.99 1.22
C SER A 436 -10.10 -0.16 0.48
N LYS A 437 -9.57 0.85 1.17
CA LYS A 437 -8.60 1.82 0.64
C LYS A 437 -7.34 1.90 1.48
N GLN A 438 -7.40 1.48 2.74
CA GLN A 438 -6.32 1.57 3.71
C GLN A 438 -5.77 0.20 4.12
N SER A 439 -6.31 -0.90 3.59
CA SER A 439 -5.80 -2.23 3.88
C SER A 439 -4.38 -2.41 3.35
N SER A 440 -3.50 -2.92 4.22
CA SER A 440 -2.11 -3.25 3.90
C SER A 440 -1.93 -4.72 3.53
N PHE A 441 -2.91 -5.58 3.86
CA PHE A 441 -2.87 -7.01 3.55
C PHE A 441 -4.25 -7.56 3.18
N MET A 442 -4.49 -7.78 1.88
CA MET A 442 -5.79 -8.16 1.29
C MET A 442 -6.90 -7.14 1.55
N ASP A 443 -7.72 -6.94 0.53
CA ASP A 443 -8.84 -6.02 0.61
C ASP A 443 -10.12 -6.70 1.11
N GLN A 444 -11.04 -5.87 1.57
CA GLN A 444 -12.41 -6.21 1.90
C GLN A 444 -13.35 -5.47 0.96
N ALA A 445 -14.48 -6.09 0.64
CA ALA A 445 -15.46 -5.47 -0.25
C ALA A 445 -16.89 -5.63 0.27
N ILE A 446 -17.77 -4.74 -0.14
CA ILE A 446 -19.22 -4.86 0.05
C ILE A 446 -19.86 -4.67 -1.31
N ILE A 447 -20.51 -5.71 -1.83
CA ILE A 447 -21.29 -5.68 -3.07
C ILE A 447 -22.76 -5.47 -2.68
N TYR A 448 -23.48 -4.57 -3.35
CA TYR A 448 -24.87 -4.25 -3.02
C TYR A 448 -25.72 -4.01 -4.26
N ARG A 449 -27.01 -4.29 -4.16
CA ARG A 449 -27.99 -4.06 -5.24
C ARG A 449 -28.30 -2.58 -5.42
N LYS A 450 -28.05 -2.01 -6.62
CA LYS A 450 -28.23 -0.56 -6.88
C LYS A 450 -29.69 -0.13 -6.92
N ASP A 451 -30.61 -1.05 -7.17
CA ASP A 451 -32.04 -0.75 -7.30
C ASP A 451 -32.72 -0.52 -5.94
N VAL A 452 -32.16 -1.09 -4.86
CA VAL A 452 -32.70 -1.00 -3.49
C VAL A 452 -31.73 -0.38 -2.48
N ILE A 453 -30.44 -0.25 -2.80
CA ILE A 453 -29.42 0.31 -1.89
C ILE A 453 -28.65 1.47 -2.54
N THR A 454 -28.49 2.55 -1.78
CA THR A 454 -27.65 3.70 -2.14
C THR A 454 -26.48 3.82 -1.16
N LEU A 455 -25.25 3.88 -1.66
CA LEU A 455 -24.05 4.19 -0.87
C LEU A 455 -23.97 5.70 -0.60
N LEU A 456 -23.78 6.07 0.67
CA LEU A 456 -23.57 7.46 1.11
C LEU A 456 -22.09 7.77 1.32
N GLY A 457 -21.34 6.85 1.93
CA GLY A 457 -19.93 7.05 2.24
C GLY A 457 -19.27 5.79 2.79
N GLN A 458 -17.94 5.80 2.85
CA GLN A 458 -17.15 4.73 3.48
C GLN A 458 -16.07 5.33 4.38
N TYR A 459 -15.65 4.55 5.37
CA TYR A 459 -14.63 4.88 6.35
C TYR A 459 -13.95 3.60 6.84
N GLU A 460 -12.65 3.67 7.10
CA GLU A 460 -11.88 2.57 7.69
C GLU A 460 -11.26 3.05 9.01
N PRO A 461 -11.95 2.87 10.16
CA PRO A 461 -11.39 3.23 11.46
C PRO A 461 -10.12 2.42 11.74
N PHE A 462 -9.28 2.95 12.63
CA PHE A 462 -8.03 2.32 13.09
C PHE A 462 -6.94 2.15 12.03
N SER A 463 -7.12 2.67 10.81
CA SER A 463 -6.12 2.60 9.72
C SER A 463 -4.75 3.27 10.02
N PHE A 464 -4.62 4.02 11.12
CA PHE A 464 -3.32 4.55 11.57
C PHE A 464 -2.51 3.54 12.40
N ASP A 465 -3.15 2.55 13.03
CA ASP A 465 -2.52 1.39 13.69
C ASP A 465 -3.47 0.20 13.53
N ASP A 466 -3.39 -0.45 12.36
CA ASP A 466 -4.27 -1.56 11.97
C ASP A 466 -3.77 -2.93 12.48
N TYR A 467 -2.77 -2.91 13.38
CA TYR A 467 -2.11 -4.13 13.85
C TYR A 467 -3.11 -5.13 14.42
N TYR A 468 -4.02 -4.69 15.29
CA TYR A 468 -4.98 -5.61 15.90
C TYR A 468 -5.92 -6.24 14.86
N PHE A 469 -6.24 -5.49 13.80
CA PHE A 469 -7.05 -5.91 12.66
C PHE A 469 -6.27 -6.59 11.53
N ALA A 470 -5.03 -7.01 11.77
CA ALA A 470 -4.23 -7.79 10.83
C ALA A 470 -4.03 -7.17 9.44
N GLY A 471 -3.78 -5.86 9.41
CA GLY A 471 -3.57 -5.14 8.16
C GLY A 471 -4.86 -4.81 7.40
N ARG A 472 -6.02 -5.07 8.02
CA ARG A 472 -7.36 -4.99 7.41
C ARG A 472 -8.31 -4.25 8.35
N PRO A 473 -8.14 -2.92 8.49
CA PRO A 473 -9.04 -2.12 9.31
C PRO A 473 -10.50 -2.33 8.86
N PRO A 474 -11.48 -2.27 9.78
CA PRO A 474 -12.89 -2.48 9.45
C PRO A 474 -13.35 -1.63 8.26
N LEU A 475 -13.94 -2.24 7.22
CA LEU A 475 -14.56 -1.47 6.15
C LEU A 475 -15.97 -1.06 6.58
N MET A 476 -16.11 0.18 7.05
CA MET A 476 -17.42 0.76 7.38
C MET A 476 -18.00 1.49 6.18
N ALA A 477 -19.24 1.19 5.82
CA ALA A 477 -19.95 1.87 4.75
C ALA A 477 -21.37 2.24 5.18
N LYS A 478 -21.77 3.49 4.90
CA LYS A 478 -23.09 4.03 5.22
C LYS A 478 -23.98 3.93 3.99
N PHE A 479 -25.18 3.40 4.17
CA PHE A 479 -26.12 3.09 3.10
C PHE A 479 -27.52 3.60 3.43
N VAL A 480 -28.34 3.69 2.38
CA VAL A 480 -29.80 3.83 2.48
C VAL A 480 -30.43 2.64 1.79
N TRP A 481 -31.27 1.90 2.51
CA TRP A 481 -32.11 0.85 1.96
C TRP A 481 -33.49 1.41 1.63
N HIS A 482 -34.03 1.04 0.47
CA HIS A 482 -35.30 1.52 -0.07
C HIS A 482 -36.27 0.36 -0.24
N TYR A 483 -37.46 0.49 0.34
CA TYR A 483 -38.55 -0.45 0.12
C TYR A 483 -39.88 0.31 -0.01
N GLU A 484 -40.53 0.20 -1.17
CA GLU A 484 -41.70 0.99 -1.54
C GLU A 484 -41.48 2.50 -1.31
N ASN A 485 -42.19 3.10 -0.36
CA ASN A 485 -42.06 4.51 0.01
C ASN A 485 -41.23 4.72 1.30
N ARG A 486 -40.59 3.67 1.82
CA ARG A 486 -39.77 3.72 3.03
C ARG A 486 -38.30 3.76 2.67
N GLN A 487 -37.56 4.55 3.44
CA GLN A 487 -36.11 4.63 3.39
C GLN A 487 -35.57 4.45 4.80
N ARG A 488 -34.48 3.71 4.93
CA ARG A 488 -33.78 3.54 6.21
C ARG A 488 -32.28 3.66 5.98
N GLU A 489 -31.66 4.57 6.72
CA GLU A 489 -30.20 4.67 6.79
C GLU A 489 -29.65 3.60 7.73
N PHE A 490 -28.52 3.00 7.35
CA PHE A 490 -27.82 2.02 8.16
C PHE A 490 -26.33 2.01 7.81
N ILE A 491 -25.51 1.47 8.71
CA ILE A 491 -24.07 1.30 8.51
C ILE A 491 -23.77 -0.19 8.53
N VAL A 492 -22.91 -0.64 7.62
CA VAL A 492 -22.33 -1.98 7.65
C VAL A 492 -20.84 -1.87 7.92
N ALA A 493 -20.35 -2.58 8.93
CA ALA A 493 -18.93 -2.74 9.22
C ALA A 493 -18.51 -4.16 8.83
N ASN A 494 -17.69 -4.29 7.78
CA ASN A 494 -17.13 -5.55 7.33
C ASN A 494 -15.76 -5.79 8.00
N LEU A 495 -15.58 -6.95 8.63
CA LEU A 495 -14.37 -7.33 9.39
C LEU A 495 -13.68 -8.57 8.81
N HIS A 496 -12.37 -8.66 9.05
CA HIS A 496 -11.63 -9.91 8.94
C HIS A 496 -10.53 -9.98 10.00
N LEU A 497 -10.87 -10.53 11.16
CA LEU A 497 -9.97 -10.60 12.31
C LEU A 497 -8.88 -11.66 12.13
N LYS A 498 -7.81 -11.57 12.93
CA LYS A 498 -6.66 -12.46 12.82
C LYS A 498 -7.02 -13.91 13.17
N CYS A 499 -6.68 -14.84 12.27
CA CYS A 499 -6.66 -16.28 12.55
C CYS A 499 -5.32 -16.71 13.19
N CYS A 500 -5.34 -17.76 14.02
CA CYS A 500 -4.19 -18.56 14.50
C CYS A 500 -2.98 -17.79 15.13
N GLY A 501 -2.06 -18.53 15.77
CA GLY A 501 -0.83 -17.94 16.34
C GLY A 501 -1.13 -16.93 17.46
N ASP A 502 -0.70 -15.68 17.29
CA ASP A 502 -0.99 -14.55 18.18
C ASP A 502 -2.42 -13.99 18.03
N GLY A 503 -3.27 -14.69 17.28
CA GLY A 503 -4.60 -14.23 16.89
C GLY A 503 -5.54 -13.92 18.05
N LEU A 504 -5.54 -14.71 19.13
CA LEU A 504 -6.49 -14.51 20.24
C LEU A 504 -6.33 -13.15 20.93
N TYR A 505 -5.11 -12.76 21.30
CA TYR A 505 -4.84 -11.46 21.93
C TYR A 505 -5.24 -10.30 20.99
N ARG A 506 -4.93 -10.43 19.70
CA ARG A 506 -5.29 -9.42 18.69
C ARG A 506 -6.80 -9.32 18.51
N ARG A 507 -7.53 -10.44 18.53
CA ARG A 507 -9.00 -10.46 18.49
C ARG A 507 -9.60 -9.77 19.71
N GLN A 508 -9.13 -10.10 20.91
CA GLN A 508 -9.57 -9.43 22.15
C GLN A 508 -9.38 -7.91 22.07
N LYS A 509 -8.20 -7.45 21.64
CA LYS A 509 -7.92 -6.02 21.48
C LYS A 509 -8.72 -5.36 20.36
N SER A 510 -8.94 -6.07 19.24
CA SER A 510 -9.80 -5.59 18.14
C SER A 510 -11.24 -5.40 18.60
N LEU A 511 -11.77 -6.33 19.40
CA LEU A 511 -13.14 -6.29 19.90
C LEU A 511 -13.33 -5.23 20.98
N GLU A 512 -12.34 -4.99 21.84
CA GLU A 512 -12.32 -3.82 22.73
C GLU A 512 -12.39 -2.51 21.93
N GLN A 513 -11.50 -2.32 20.94
CA GLN A 513 -11.48 -1.10 20.11
C GLN A 513 -12.78 -0.91 19.32
N LEU A 514 -13.34 -2.00 18.77
CA LEU A 514 -14.58 -1.96 18.02
C LEU A 514 -15.78 -1.63 18.92
N HIS A 515 -15.88 -2.23 20.11
CA HIS A 515 -16.93 -1.93 21.08
C HIS A 515 -16.93 -0.44 21.44
N ASP A 516 -15.77 0.11 21.81
CA ASP A 516 -15.63 1.53 22.17
C ASP A 516 -16.03 2.48 21.02
N LEU A 517 -15.76 2.11 19.77
CA LEU A 517 -16.18 2.87 18.59
C LEU A 517 -17.70 2.83 18.40
N LEU A 518 -18.29 1.63 18.46
CA LEU A 518 -19.72 1.44 18.21
C LEU A 518 -20.58 2.03 19.34
N ALA A 519 -20.15 1.91 20.59
CA ALA A 519 -20.82 2.51 21.74
C ALA A 519 -20.91 4.04 21.59
N ARG A 520 -19.84 4.70 21.11
CA ARG A 520 -19.87 6.15 20.81
C ARG A 520 -20.88 6.51 19.72
N TYR A 521 -21.01 5.69 18.68
CA TYR A 521 -21.99 5.95 17.61
C TYR A 521 -23.43 5.78 18.10
N PHE A 522 -23.66 4.79 18.97
CA PHE A 522 -24.93 4.62 19.66
C PHE A 522 -25.28 5.85 20.52
N GLU A 523 -24.32 6.38 21.30
CA GLU A 523 -24.50 7.60 22.10
C GLU A 523 -24.84 8.84 21.24
N THR A 524 -24.35 8.91 20.00
CA THR A 524 -24.65 10.02 19.07
C THR A 524 -25.92 9.83 18.25
N GLY A 525 -26.65 8.72 18.42
CA GLY A 525 -27.94 8.45 17.80
C GLY A 525 -27.91 7.60 16.52
N ASP A 526 -26.76 7.04 16.16
CA ASP A 526 -26.62 6.11 15.03
C ASP A 526 -26.90 4.66 15.48
N GLU A 527 -28.18 4.30 15.57
CA GLU A 527 -28.63 3.01 16.13
C GLU A 527 -28.67 1.85 15.13
N ASN A 528 -28.57 2.11 13.82
CA ASN A 528 -28.71 1.09 12.77
C ASN A 528 -27.33 0.64 12.24
N ILE A 529 -26.53 -0.02 13.06
CA ILE A 529 -25.21 -0.54 12.68
C ILE A 529 -25.23 -2.07 12.67
N ILE A 530 -24.80 -2.66 11.56
CA ILE A 530 -24.68 -4.12 11.40
C ILE A 530 -23.21 -4.45 11.20
N VAL A 531 -22.66 -5.28 12.07
CA VAL A 531 -21.28 -5.76 11.97
C VAL A 531 -21.30 -7.16 11.38
N VAL A 532 -20.53 -7.36 10.32
CA VAL A 532 -20.42 -8.61 9.58
C VAL A 532 -18.95 -8.92 9.31
N GLY A 533 -18.63 -10.16 9.01
CA GLY A 533 -17.28 -10.51 8.60
C GLY A 533 -16.84 -11.90 9.04
N ASP A 534 -15.54 -12.13 8.93
CA ASP A 534 -14.87 -13.28 9.51
C ASP A 534 -14.22 -12.90 10.84
N TRP A 535 -14.86 -13.32 11.93
CA TRP A 535 -14.39 -13.08 13.30
C TRP A 535 -13.25 -14.02 13.72
N ASN A 536 -13.04 -15.12 13.00
CA ASN A 536 -12.06 -16.16 13.33
C ASN A 536 -12.17 -16.72 14.77
N ASP A 537 -13.36 -16.67 15.36
CA ASP A 537 -13.61 -17.06 16.76
C ASP A 537 -15.02 -17.65 16.95
N GLN A 538 -15.34 -18.13 18.16
CA GLN A 538 -16.63 -18.76 18.47
C GLN A 538 -17.31 -18.11 19.68
N LEU A 539 -18.61 -17.82 19.56
CA LEU A 539 -19.43 -17.29 20.66
C LEU A 539 -19.48 -18.21 21.90
N THR A 540 -19.23 -19.52 21.71
CA THR A 540 -19.27 -20.52 22.79
C THR A 540 -17.96 -20.68 23.56
N ASP A 541 -16.88 -20.00 23.15
CA ASP A 541 -15.61 -20.06 23.87
C ASP A 541 -15.74 -19.49 25.30
N ILE A 542 -14.88 -19.94 26.22
CA ILE A 542 -14.97 -19.57 27.65
C ILE A 542 -13.64 -19.11 28.23
N GLY A 543 -13.72 -18.34 29.31
CA GLY A 543 -12.56 -17.89 30.06
C GLY A 543 -11.61 -17.03 29.23
N THR A 544 -10.31 -17.32 29.31
CA THR A 544 -9.27 -16.54 28.61
C THR A 544 -9.31 -16.68 27.09
N ASN A 545 -10.01 -17.68 26.57
CA ASN A 545 -10.14 -17.92 25.12
C ASN A 545 -11.29 -17.13 24.49
N GLN A 546 -12.19 -16.55 25.29
CA GLN A 546 -13.34 -15.83 24.79
C GLN A 546 -12.97 -14.39 24.41
N SER A 547 -13.04 -14.06 23.12
CA SER A 547 -12.75 -12.72 22.61
C SER A 547 -13.96 -11.78 22.64
N PHE A 548 -15.18 -12.30 22.57
CA PHE A 548 -16.44 -11.54 22.59
C PHE A 548 -16.87 -11.04 23.97
N THR A 549 -16.07 -11.28 25.02
CA THR A 549 -16.40 -10.91 26.41
C THR A 549 -16.89 -9.46 26.54
N THR A 550 -16.26 -8.51 25.84
CA THR A 550 -16.65 -7.09 25.87
C THR A 550 -18.08 -6.87 25.39
N PHE A 551 -18.49 -7.53 24.31
CA PHE A 551 -19.85 -7.44 23.75
C PHE A 551 -20.86 -8.25 24.55
N LEU A 552 -20.50 -9.46 24.99
CA LEU A 552 -21.38 -10.33 25.78
C LEU A 552 -21.75 -9.74 27.14
N ASN A 553 -20.88 -8.89 27.70
CA ASN A 553 -21.13 -8.16 28.94
C ASN A 553 -21.95 -6.86 28.74
N ASP A 554 -22.31 -6.50 27.50
CA ASP A 554 -23.11 -5.33 27.16
C ASP A 554 -24.32 -5.68 26.27
N PRO A 555 -25.22 -6.58 26.73
CA PRO A 555 -26.34 -7.08 25.93
C PRO A 555 -27.47 -6.04 25.74
N GLU A 556 -27.42 -4.92 26.45
CA GLU A 556 -28.39 -3.83 26.30
C GLU A 556 -28.13 -3.02 25.02
N GLN A 557 -26.85 -2.93 24.61
CA GLN A 557 -26.44 -2.19 23.40
C GLN A 557 -26.14 -3.13 22.22
N PHE A 558 -25.65 -4.35 22.47
CA PHE A 558 -25.16 -5.24 21.41
C PHE A 558 -25.86 -6.60 21.42
N GLN A 559 -26.22 -7.07 20.22
CA GLN A 559 -26.88 -8.35 20.02
C GLN A 559 -26.22 -9.13 18.89
N PHE A 560 -26.16 -10.46 19.03
CA PHE A 560 -25.64 -11.36 17.99
C PHE A 560 -26.81 -12.04 17.27
N ALA A 561 -26.87 -11.87 15.94
CA ALA A 561 -27.91 -12.47 15.11
C ALA A 561 -27.89 -14.01 15.14
N THR A 562 -26.74 -14.61 15.46
CA THR A 562 -26.52 -16.06 15.47
C THR A 562 -26.51 -16.66 16.89
N MET A 563 -26.87 -15.89 17.92
CA MET A 563 -26.83 -16.35 19.31
C MET A 563 -27.64 -17.64 19.54
N GLU A 564 -28.82 -17.76 18.90
CA GLU A 564 -29.69 -18.92 19.05
C GLU A 564 -29.11 -20.21 18.45
N ILE A 565 -28.23 -20.08 17.45
CA ILE A 565 -27.57 -21.21 16.79
C ILE A 565 -26.13 -21.42 17.27
N ALA A 566 -25.66 -20.67 18.27
CA ALA A 566 -24.26 -20.69 18.68
C ALA A 566 -23.76 -22.07 19.16
N SER A 567 -24.66 -22.93 19.65
CA SER A 567 -24.33 -24.30 20.08
C SER A 567 -24.66 -25.38 19.04
N ASP A 568 -25.16 -25.03 17.86
CA ASP A 568 -25.51 -26.00 16.82
C ASP A 568 -24.25 -26.45 16.08
N THR A 569 -23.82 -27.70 16.27
CA THR A 569 -22.62 -28.21 15.59
C THR A 569 -22.81 -28.45 14.09
N ALA A 570 -24.04 -28.43 13.58
CA ALA A 570 -24.34 -28.42 12.15
C ALA A 570 -24.32 -26.99 11.55
N GLN A 571 -24.33 -25.95 12.39
CA GLN A 571 -24.32 -24.55 12.01
C GLN A 571 -23.32 -23.78 12.88
N ALA A 572 -22.12 -23.51 12.38
CA ALA A 572 -21.17 -22.73 13.15
C ALA A 572 -21.62 -21.25 13.22
N SER A 573 -21.80 -20.74 14.45
CA SER A 573 -21.88 -19.30 14.70
C SER A 573 -20.49 -18.75 14.90
N TYR A 574 -20.13 -17.75 14.09
CA TYR A 574 -18.89 -17.00 14.19
C TYR A 574 -19.17 -15.58 14.64
#